data_AF-A0A958RMJ4-F1
#
_entry.id   AF-A0A958RMJ4-F1
#
_cell.length_a   1.000
_cell.length_b   1.000
_cell.length_c   1.000
_cell.angle_alpha   90.00
_cell.angle_beta   90.00
_cell.angle_gamma   90.00
#
_symmetry.space_group_name_H-M   'P 1'
#
loop_
_entity.id
_entity.type
_entity.pdbx_description
1 polymer ?
#
loop_
_entity_poly.entity_id
_entity_poly.type
_entity_poly.pdbx_seq_one_letter_code
_entity_poly.pdbx_strand_id
1 'polypeptide(L)'
;NRVFKGSGDRFASSEEFWNSDMGRFCALSFEEVTANTLRHLIDLSAPLREKVEATGGRVSYTAYGYHGTDILIQGKYKWQSYSPYLQGFAKVLLEEVAQEHWDQGVRATVFNAPEILTNSSSIFLGVEVSLYPLMGALKREAPQHPRIQNILAKCQDVLKEGQSLDDVLAYTDKYFSSDIIANKWSRYDIWPQHNGPEQMSLMRETSSGLIEMHKDSKALLTAELSEVVFRACGEIMLAEAAQPKAPVWWIGHDVVARQTATQ
;
A
#
# COMPACT_ATOMS: atom_id res chain seq x y z
N ASN A 1 9.55 2.16 17.42
CA ASN A 1 9.49 3.62 17.67
C ASN A 1 10.63 4.40 17.04
N ARG A 2 11.91 4.24 17.44
CA ARG A 2 13.00 5.06 16.86
C ARG A 2 13.20 4.86 15.36
N VAL A 3 13.13 3.62 14.88
CA VAL A 3 13.27 3.30 13.44
C VAL A 3 12.15 3.93 12.60
N PHE A 4 10.88 3.79 13.03
CA PHE A 4 9.71 4.19 12.23
C PHE A 4 9.16 5.60 12.50
N LYS A 5 9.55 6.24 13.62
CA LYS A 5 9.02 7.54 14.06
C LYS A 5 10.11 8.52 14.52
N GLY A 6 11.36 8.07 14.62
CA GLY A 6 12.46 8.88 15.12
C GLY A 6 13.00 9.84 14.06
N SER A 7 13.25 11.08 14.47
CA SER A 7 13.92 12.12 13.67
C SER A 7 14.95 12.84 14.55
N GLY A 8 15.94 13.50 13.96
CA GLY A 8 17.04 14.16 14.71
C GLY A 8 17.74 13.19 15.66
N ASP A 9 17.97 13.59 16.91
CA ASP A 9 18.63 12.77 17.94
C ASP A 9 17.92 11.45 18.25
N ARG A 10 16.63 11.34 17.90
CA ARG A 10 15.85 10.10 18.09
C ARG A 10 15.87 9.16 16.90
N PHE A 11 16.45 9.57 15.78
CA PHE A 11 16.64 8.72 14.59
C PHE A 11 17.35 7.40 14.98
N ALA A 12 16.98 6.34 14.28
CA ALA A 12 17.68 5.07 14.29
C ALA A 12 17.60 4.47 12.87
N SER A 13 18.75 4.00 12.38
CA SER A 13 18.84 3.36 11.07
C SER A 13 18.09 2.03 11.09
N SER A 14 17.21 1.84 10.11
CA SER A 14 16.57 0.56 9.84
C SER A 14 17.56 -0.47 9.31
N GLU A 15 18.64 -0.05 8.63
CA GLU A 15 19.69 -0.94 8.14
C GLU A 15 20.51 -1.52 9.31
N GLU A 16 20.96 -0.68 10.24
CA GLU A 16 21.67 -1.13 11.44
C GLU A 16 20.82 -2.07 12.28
N PHE A 17 19.52 -1.73 12.45
CA PHE A 17 18.57 -2.61 13.11
C PHE A 17 18.45 -3.95 12.37
N TRP A 18 18.24 -3.92 11.06
CA TRP A 18 18.01 -5.11 10.24
C TRP A 18 19.21 -6.07 10.26
N ASN A 19 20.43 -5.52 10.26
CA ASN A 19 21.67 -6.29 10.30
C ASN A 19 22.06 -6.82 11.69
N SER A 20 21.37 -6.40 12.76
CA SER A 20 21.57 -6.95 14.10
C SER A 20 20.96 -8.35 14.26
N ASP A 21 21.36 -9.09 15.30
CA ASP A 21 20.76 -10.39 15.61
C ASP A 21 19.25 -10.31 15.85
N MET A 22 18.78 -9.21 16.47
CA MET A 22 17.35 -8.96 16.66
C MET A 22 16.64 -8.74 15.33
N GLY A 23 17.23 -7.95 14.42
CA GLY A 23 16.69 -7.72 13.08
C GLY A 23 16.59 -9.00 12.28
N ARG A 24 17.64 -9.83 12.30
CA ARG A 24 17.66 -11.15 11.66
C ARG A 24 16.63 -12.11 12.25
N PHE A 25 16.45 -12.11 13.58
CA PHE A 25 15.40 -12.89 14.22
C PHE A 25 13.99 -12.41 13.79
N CYS A 26 13.77 -11.10 13.68
CA CYS A 26 12.54 -10.56 13.10
C CYS A 26 12.35 -10.97 11.63
N ALA A 27 13.41 -10.98 10.82
CA ALA A 27 13.36 -11.39 9.43
C ALA A 27 12.86 -12.84 9.28
N LEU A 28 13.43 -13.78 10.05
CA LEU A 28 12.96 -15.18 10.08
C LEU A 28 11.47 -15.27 10.43
N SER A 29 11.03 -14.53 11.46
CA SER A 29 9.61 -14.52 11.82
C SER A 29 8.72 -13.88 10.75
N PHE A 30 9.21 -12.87 10.02
CA PHE A 30 8.45 -12.22 8.96
C PHE A 30 8.31 -13.13 7.74
N GLU A 31 9.37 -13.82 7.33
CA GLU A 31 9.35 -14.80 6.24
C GLU A 31 8.34 -15.92 6.54
N GLU A 32 8.44 -16.50 7.74
CA GLU A 32 7.54 -17.59 8.16
C GLU A 32 6.06 -17.15 8.14
N VAL A 33 5.75 -16.04 8.81
CA VAL A 33 4.35 -15.61 8.99
C VAL A 33 3.77 -14.96 7.72
N THR A 34 4.56 -14.16 7.00
CA THR A 34 4.06 -13.33 5.89
C THR A 34 4.08 -14.06 4.55
N ALA A 35 5.03 -14.98 4.34
CA ALA A 35 5.21 -15.67 3.06
C ALA A 35 4.95 -17.18 3.17
N ASN A 36 5.65 -17.89 4.06
CA ASN A 36 5.61 -19.35 4.11
C ASN A 36 4.23 -19.91 4.52
N THR A 37 3.43 -19.13 5.25
CA THR A 37 2.01 -19.49 5.50
C THR A 37 1.20 -19.66 4.21
N LEU A 38 1.45 -18.88 3.15
CA LEU A 38 0.79 -19.07 1.85
C LEU A 38 1.24 -20.39 1.21
N ARG A 39 2.55 -20.68 1.24
CA ARG A 39 3.13 -21.94 0.75
C ARG A 39 2.47 -23.13 1.45
N HIS A 40 2.47 -23.12 2.78
CA HIS A 40 1.82 -24.17 3.57
C HIS A 40 0.33 -24.33 3.25
N LEU A 41 -0.40 -23.22 3.08
CA LEU A 41 -1.81 -23.27 2.70
C LEU A 41 -1.99 -23.98 1.35
N ILE A 42 -1.18 -23.63 0.35
CA ILE A 42 -1.28 -24.21 -1.01
C ILE A 42 -0.89 -25.70 -1.00
N ASP A 43 0.21 -26.05 -0.34
CA ASP A 43 0.74 -27.41 -0.28
C ASP A 43 -0.19 -28.35 0.48
N LEU A 44 -0.59 -27.95 1.69
CA LEU A 44 -1.40 -28.80 2.57
C LEU A 44 -2.84 -28.94 2.08
N SER A 45 -3.34 -28.01 1.27
CA SER A 45 -4.67 -28.09 0.65
C SER A 45 -4.68 -28.79 -0.71
N ALA A 46 -3.53 -29.28 -1.20
CA ALA A 46 -3.44 -29.95 -2.50
C ALA A 46 -4.45 -31.10 -2.70
N PRO A 47 -4.66 -32.03 -1.73
CA PRO A 47 -5.64 -33.10 -1.91
C PRO A 47 -7.09 -32.58 -2.06
N LEU A 48 -7.42 -31.45 -1.41
CA LEU A 48 -8.73 -30.83 -1.55
C LEU A 48 -8.87 -30.15 -2.91
N ARG A 49 -7.83 -29.44 -3.37
CA ARG A 49 -7.79 -28.82 -4.69
C ARG A 49 -7.99 -29.85 -5.78
N GLU A 50 -7.22 -30.93 -5.78
CA GLU A 50 -7.33 -32.02 -6.75
C GLU A 50 -8.73 -32.62 -6.78
N LYS A 51 -9.34 -32.85 -5.61
CA LYS A 51 -10.71 -33.36 -5.50
C LYS A 51 -11.74 -32.41 -6.13
N VAL A 52 -11.60 -31.10 -5.92
CA VAL A 52 -12.51 -30.08 -6.48
C VAL A 52 -12.34 -29.98 -8.00
N GLU A 53 -11.10 -30.01 -8.50
CA GLU A 53 -10.81 -29.89 -9.93
C GLU A 53 -11.22 -31.15 -10.70
N ALA A 54 -11.09 -32.34 -10.09
CA ALA A 54 -11.56 -33.60 -10.67
C ALA A 54 -13.08 -33.65 -10.93
N THR A 55 -13.87 -32.81 -10.25
CA THR A 55 -15.33 -32.68 -10.48
C THR A 55 -15.71 -31.48 -11.35
N GLY A 56 -14.73 -30.83 -11.99
CA GLY A 56 -14.94 -29.65 -12.83
C GLY A 56 -15.03 -28.33 -12.07
N GLY A 57 -14.76 -28.35 -10.76
CA GLY A 57 -14.63 -27.15 -9.94
C GLY A 57 -13.32 -26.39 -10.22
N ARG A 58 -13.17 -25.23 -9.57
CA ARG A 58 -11.97 -24.40 -9.64
C ARG A 58 -11.55 -23.98 -8.25
N VAL A 59 -10.24 -23.92 -8.02
CA VAL A 59 -9.65 -23.38 -6.80
C VAL A 59 -8.69 -22.26 -7.17
N SER A 60 -8.71 -21.20 -6.38
CA SER A 60 -7.78 -20.07 -6.45
C SER A 60 -7.33 -19.71 -5.04
N TYR A 61 -6.08 -19.30 -4.90
CA TYR A 61 -5.49 -18.79 -3.66
C TYR A 61 -5.16 -17.32 -3.86
N THR A 62 -5.49 -16.50 -2.88
CA THR A 62 -5.22 -15.06 -2.93
C THR A 62 -4.51 -14.62 -1.67
N ALA A 63 -3.53 -13.72 -1.81
CA ALA A 63 -2.85 -13.10 -0.67
C ALA A 63 -2.79 -11.58 -0.84
N TYR A 64 -2.79 -10.86 0.29
CA TYR A 64 -2.54 -9.42 0.31
C TYR A 64 -1.04 -9.16 0.31
N GLY A 65 -0.56 -8.53 -0.76
CA GLY A 65 0.79 -8.02 -0.89
C GLY A 65 0.89 -6.54 -0.56
N TYR A 66 2.13 -6.06 -0.46
CA TYR A 66 2.47 -4.64 -0.54
C TYR A 66 3.88 -4.55 -1.11
N HIS A 67 4.01 -3.86 -2.24
CA HIS A 67 5.26 -3.67 -2.95
C HIS A 67 5.23 -2.30 -3.65
N GLY A 68 4.91 -1.27 -2.85
CA GLY A 68 4.61 0.07 -3.32
C GLY A 68 3.35 0.15 -4.19
N THR A 69 3.03 1.38 -4.60
CA THR A 69 1.76 1.72 -5.25
C THR A 69 1.99 2.80 -6.30
N ASP A 70 1.35 2.65 -7.46
CA ASP A 70 1.21 3.73 -8.43
C ASP A 70 0.21 4.78 -7.93
N ILE A 71 0.71 6.00 -7.70
CA ILE A 71 -0.08 7.14 -7.24
C ILE A 71 0.03 8.31 -8.21
N LEU A 72 -0.91 9.25 -8.15
CA LEU A 72 -0.87 10.44 -9.00
C LEU A 72 0.18 11.44 -8.47
N ILE A 73 1.26 11.65 -9.22
CA ILE A 73 2.32 12.63 -8.93
C ILE A 73 2.49 13.53 -10.15
N GLN A 74 2.30 14.85 -9.99
CA GLN A 74 2.40 15.83 -11.07
C GLN A 74 1.56 15.43 -12.31
N GLY A 75 0.34 14.94 -12.06
CA GLY A 75 -0.60 14.53 -13.11
C GLY A 75 -0.26 13.21 -13.82
N LYS A 76 0.70 12.41 -13.33
CA LYS A 76 1.03 11.08 -13.88
C LYS A 76 1.01 10.03 -12.78
N TYR A 77 0.52 8.83 -13.10
CA TYR A 77 0.67 7.69 -12.20
C TYR A 77 2.14 7.26 -12.19
N LYS A 78 2.74 7.23 -11.00
CA LYS A 78 4.12 6.83 -10.78
C LYS A 78 4.21 5.98 -9.52
N TRP A 79 5.06 4.96 -9.58
CA TRP A 79 5.32 4.09 -8.45
C TRP A 79 6.04 4.84 -7.33
N GLN A 80 5.64 4.57 -6.10
CA GLN A 80 6.33 4.96 -4.89
C GLN A 80 6.13 3.90 -3.80
N SER A 81 6.84 4.03 -2.68
CA SER A 81 6.60 3.20 -1.50
C SER A 81 6.93 3.95 -0.22
N TYR A 82 6.23 3.61 0.86
CA TYR A 82 6.66 3.91 2.22
C TYR A 82 8.02 3.26 2.52
N SER A 83 8.91 4.01 3.18
CA SER A 83 10.21 3.53 3.63
C SER A 83 10.48 3.98 5.08
N PRO A 84 10.96 3.08 5.98
CA PRO A 84 11.33 1.70 5.70
C PRO A 84 10.15 0.74 5.91
N TYR A 85 9.84 -0.09 4.91
CA TYR A 85 8.87 -1.17 5.06
C TYR A 85 9.59 -2.51 5.31
N LEU A 86 9.89 -2.82 6.57
CA LEU A 86 10.71 -4.00 6.92
C LEU A 86 10.07 -5.35 6.52
N GLN A 87 8.73 -5.44 6.50
CA GLN A 87 8.05 -6.63 5.98
C GLN A 87 8.21 -6.80 4.47
N GLY A 88 8.76 -5.81 3.77
CA GLY A 88 8.90 -5.84 2.32
C GLY A 88 9.74 -7.02 1.83
N PHE A 89 10.78 -7.39 2.58
CA PHE A 89 11.62 -8.55 2.21
C PHE A 89 10.79 -9.84 2.18
N ALA A 90 9.92 -10.03 3.18
CA ALA A 90 9.01 -11.16 3.20
C ALA A 90 7.86 -11.03 2.19
N LYS A 91 7.50 -9.81 1.75
CA LYS A 91 6.52 -9.61 0.67
C LYS A 91 7.08 -9.98 -0.69
N VAL A 92 8.36 -9.73 -0.97
CA VAL A 92 9.03 -10.27 -2.17
C VAL A 92 8.97 -11.80 -2.15
N LEU A 93 9.32 -12.42 -1.02
CA LEU A 93 9.21 -13.89 -0.90
C LEU A 93 7.77 -14.40 -1.07
N LEU A 94 6.77 -13.66 -0.59
CA LEU A 94 5.35 -13.99 -0.79
C LEU A 94 4.97 -13.99 -2.29
N GLU A 95 5.49 -13.03 -3.06
CA GLU A 95 5.33 -12.97 -4.52
C GLU A 95 6.01 -14.15 -5.21
N GLU A 96 7.23 -14.49 -4.79
CA GLU A 96 7.97 -15.67 -5.29
C GLU A 96 7.20 -16.96 -5.01
N VAL A 97 6.64 -17.14 -3.81
CA VAL A 97 5.78 -18.28 -3.47
C VAL A 97 4.61 -18.38 -4.46
N ALA A 98 3.93 -17.27 -4.77
CA ALA A 98 2.82 -17.32 -5.72
C ALA A 98 3.29 -17.66 -7.13
N GLN A 99 4.42 -17.10 -7.59
CA GLN A 99 5.02 -17.39 -8.89
C GLN A 99 5.40 -18.87 -9.02
N GLU A 100 6.09 -19.44 -8.04
CA GLU A 100 6.53 -20.84 -8.05
C GLU A 100 5.36 -21.82 -8.20
N HIS A 101 4.22 -21.54 -7.55
CA HIS A 101 3.02 -22.37 -7.64
C HIS A 101 2.25 -22.12 -8.95
N TRP A 102 2.27 -20.88 -9.43
CA TRP A 102 1.71 -20.53 -10.73
C TRP A 102 2.38 -21.27 -11.87
N ASP A 103 3.70 -21.40 -11.83
CA ASP A 103 4.48 -22.15 -12.82
C ASP A 103 4.15 -23.66 -12.80
N GLN A 104 3.56 -24.16 -11.71
CA GLN A 104 3.05 -25.52 -11.55
C GLN A 104 1.56 -25.64 -11.91
N GLY A 105 0.94 -24.58 -12.43
CA GLY A 105 -0.47 -24.55 -12.82
C GLY A 105 -1.45 -24.30 -11.67
N VAL A 106 -0.96 -23.99 -10.47
CA VAL A 106 -1.83 -23.61 -9.35
C VAL A 106 -2.16 -22.12 -9.43
N ARG A 107 -3.45 -21.80 -9.37
CA ARG A 107 -3.95 -20.42 -9.41
C ARG A 107 -3.70 -19.70 -8.07
N ALA A 108 -2.50 -19.19 -7.86
CA ALA A 108 -2.14 -18.40 -6.68
C ALA A 108 -1.77 -16.97 -7.08
N THR A 109 -2.46 -15.97 -6.52
CA THR A 109 -2.22 -14.55 -6.86
C THR A 109 -2.00 -13.70 -5.62
N VAL A 110 -0.91 -12.95 -5.60
CA VAL A 110 -0.64 -11.87 -4.64
C VAL A 110 -1.13 -10.55 -5.21
N PHE A 111 -1.98 -9.87 -4.48
CA PHE A 111 -2.49 -8.56 -4.84
C PHE A 111 -1.77 -7.49 -4.02
N ASN A 112 -0.86 -6.77 -4.65
CA ASN A 112 -0.19 -5.62 -4.06
C ASN A 112 -1.17 -4.46 -3.96
N ALA A 113 -1.68 -4.24 -2.75
CA ALA A 113 -2.70 -3.26 -2.46
C ALA A 113 -2.09 -1.92 -2.01
N PRO A 114 -2.79 -0.79 -2.21
CA PRO A 114 -2.34 0.52 -1.73
C PRO A 114 -2.17 0.60 -0.22
N GLU A 115 -1.39 1.58 0.19
CA GLU A 115 -1.29 2.00 1.58
C GLU A 115 -2.65 2.43 2.12
N ILE A 116 -3.04 1.85 3.24
CA ILE A 116 -4.22 2.26 4.03
C ILE A 116 -3.88 2.33 5.51
N LEU A 117 -4.71 3.06 6.26
CA LEU A 117 -4.61 3.10 7.71
C LEU A 117 -5.41 1.93 8.32
N THR A 118 -4.70 0.98 8.90
CA THR A 118 -5.24 -0.12 9.71
C THR A 118 -4.50 -0.19 11.03
N ASN A 119 -4.93 -1.07 11.93
CA ASN A 119 -4.23 -1.29 13.20
C ASN A 119 -2.75 -1.68 12.99
N SER A 120 -2.44 -2.47 11.96
CA SER A 120 -1.07 -2.91 11.67
C SER A 120 -0.19 -1.80 11.05
N SER A 121 -0.78 -0.80 10.40
CA SER A 121 -0.03 0.33 9.82
C SER A 121 0.08 1.56 10.72
N SER A 122 -0.61 1.60 11.86
CA SER A 122 -0.60 2.71 12.83
C SER A 122 0.77 3.05 13.45
N ILE A 123 1.74 2.11 13.37
CA ILE A 123 3.12 2.35 13.80
C ILE A 123 3.95 3.10 12.75
N PHE A 124 3.52 3.11 11.48
CA PHE A 124 4.22 3.73 10.37
C PHE A 124 3.76 5.19 10.23
N LEU A 125 4.49 6.09 10.90
CA LEU A 125 4.26 7.52 10.70
C LEU A 125 4.54 7.88 9.24
N GLY A 126 3.61 8.54 8.57
CA GLY A 126 3.77 9.03 7.21
C GLY A 126 3.33 8.05 6.11
N VAL A 127 2.90 6.84 6.47
CA VAL A 127 2.32 5.89 5.50
C VAL A 127 1.09 6.50 4.81
N GLU A 128 0.31 7.28 5.55
CA GLU A 128 -0.90 7.93 5.07
C GLU A 128 -0.65 9.01 4.02
N VAL A 129 0.57 9.52 3.90
CA VAL A 129 0.94 10.56 2.91
C VAL A 129 0.68 10.06 1.48
N SER A 130 0.92 8.78 1.23
CA SER A 130 0.68 8.12 -0.06
C SER A 130 -0.79 7.96 -0.42
N LEU A 131 -1.71 8.07 0.54
CA LEU A 131 -3.14 7.87 0.32
C LEU A 131 -3.84 9.14 -0.18
N TYR A 132 -3.41 10.34 0.24
CA TYR A 132 -4.02 11.62 -0.20
C TYR A 132 -4.10 11.79 -1.73
N PRO A 133 -3.08 11.42 -2.52
CA PRO A 133 -3.14 11.43 -3.98
C PRO A 133 -4.31 10.64 -4.61
N LEU A 134 -4.95 9.72 -3.87
CA LEU A 134 -6.15 9.03 -4.34
C LEU A 134 -7.28 10.01 -4.68
N MET A 135 -7.40 11.14 -3.98
CA MET A 135 -8.38 12.18 -4.34
C MET A 135 -8.15 12.71 -5.75
N GLY A 136 -6.88 12.89 -6.14
CA GLY A 136 -6.51 13.31 -7.49
C GLY A 136 -6.85 12.23 -8.52
N ALA A 137 -6.62 10.96 -8.20
CA ALA A 137 -7.01 9.84 -9.07
C ALA A 137 -8.54 9.75 -9.24
N LEU A 138 -9.31 9.89 -8.16
CA LEU A 138 -10.78 9.91 -8.20
C LEU A 138 -11.29 11.06 -9.08
N LYS A 139 -10.74 12.28 -8.91
CA LYS A 139 -11.04 13.44 -9.77
C LYS A 139 -10.68 13.19 -11.23
N ARG A 140 -9.57 12.50 -11.51
CA ARG A 140 -9.08 12.25 -12.88
C ARG A 140 -9.92 11.22 -13.63
N GLU A 141 -10.19 10.08 -12.99
CA GLU A 141 -10.78 8.93 -13.67
C GLU A 141 -12.30 9.06 -13.82
N ALA A 142 -12.99 9.74 -12.89
CA ALA A 142 -14.45 9.87 -12.93
C ALA A 142 -14.98 11.15 -12.23
N PRO A 143 -14.62 12.36 -12.69
CA PRO A 143 -14.90 13.63 -11.99
C PRO A 143 -16.39 13.94 -11.78
N GLN A 144 -17.25 13.47 -12.68
CA GLN A 144 -18.69 13.76 -12.66
C GLN A 144 -19.52 12.63 -12.05
N HIS A 145 -18.88 11.55 -11.59
CA HIS A 145 -19.62 10.43 -11.01
C HIS A 145 -20.17 10.83 -9.62
N PRO A 146 -21.48 10.72 -9.35
CA PRO A 146 -22.08 11.22 -8.11
C PRO A 146 -21.44 10.66 -6.83
N ARG A 147 -21.06 9.38 -6.86
CA ARG A 147 -20.36 8.74 -5.74
C ARG A 147 -18.98 9.36 -5.48
N ILE A 148 -18.24 9.66 -6.55
CA ILE A 148 -16.92 10.28 -6.47
C ILE A 148 -17.06 11.70 -5.90
N GLN A 149 -18.03 12.46 -6.38
CA GLN A 149 -18.34 13.79 -5.85
C GLN A 149 -18.70 13.74 -4.36
N ASN A 150 -19.47 12.74 -3.93
CA ASN A 150 -19.80 12.55 -2.52
C ASN A 150 -18.58 12.23 -1.65
N ILE A 151 -17.69 11.33 -2.11
CA ILE A 151 -16.44 11.01 -1.40
C ILE A 151 -15.58 12.28 -1.26
N LEU A 152 -15.39 13.03 -2.35
CA LEU A 152 -14.61 14.26 -2.33
C LEU A 152 -15.24 15.33 -1.42
N ALA A 153 -16.57 15.44 -1.41
CA ALA A 153 -17.27 16.36 -0.51
C ALA A 153 -17.03 16.02 0.97
N LYS A 154 -17.08 14.74 1.34
CA LYS A 154 -16.73 14.31 2.71
C LYS A 154 -15.28 14.58 3.06
N CYS A 155 -14.34 14.35 2.13
CA CYS A 155 -12.93 14.69 2.34
C CYS A 155 -12.74 16.20 2.55
N GLN A 156 -13.48 17.04 1.83
CA GLN A 156 -13.43 18.49 1.98
C GLN A 156 -14.03 18.95 3.32
N ASP A 157 -15.08 18.28 3.82
CA ASP A 157 -15.75 18.66 5.06
C ASP A 157 -14.88 18.45 6.31
N VAL A 158 -13.86 17.60 6.28
CA VAL A 158 -12.95 17.44 7.42
C VAL A 158 -11.79 18.44 7.44
N LEU A 159 -11.64 19.27 6.40
CA LEU A 159 -10.58 20.28 6.31
C LEU A 159 -10.98 21.60 6.98
N LYS A 160 -10.00 22.32 7.52
CA LYS A 160 -10.21 23.66 8.12
C LYS A 160 -10.76 24.66 7.09
N GLU A 161 -11.43 25.70 7.59
CA GLU A 161 -11.81 26.83 6.75
C GLU A 161 -10.59 27.43 6.06
N GLY A 162 -10.71 27.73 4.76
CA GLY A 162 -9.61 28.23 3.93
C GLY A 162 -8.66 27.16 3.38
N GLN A 163 -8.83 25.88 3.74
CA GLN A 163 -8.09 24.75 3.15
C GLN A 163 -8.95 24.02 2.12
N SER A 164 -8.37 23.64 0.99
CA SER A 164 -9.03 22.89 -0.07
C SER A 164 -8.38 21.53 -0.34
N LEU A 165 -9.10 20.64 -1.01
CA LEU A 165 -8.50 19.39 -1.51
C LEU A 165 -7.33 19.64 -2.46
N ASP A 166 -7.34 20.74 -3.21
CA ASP A 166 -6.26 21.07 -4.15
C ASP A 166 -4.99 21.52 -3.41
N ASP A 167 -5.14 22.20 -2.27
CA ASP A 167 -4.01 22.51 -1.38
C ASP A 167 -3.35 21.23 -0.87
N VAL A 168 -4.17 20.25 -0.47
CA VAL A 168 -3.68 18.95 0.01
C VAL A 168 -2.93 18.21 -1.09
N LEU A 169 -3.49 18.17 -2.30
CA LEU A 169 -2.86 17.54 -3.46
C LEU A 169 -1.54 18.23 -3.81
N ALA A 170 -1.50 19.56 -3.86
CA ALA A 170 -0.28 20.33 -4.11
C ALA A 170 0.80 20.06 -3.04
N TYR A 171 0.38 19.93 -1.77
CA TYR A 171 1.27 19.61 -0.67
C TYR A 171 1.89 18.21 -0.80
N THR A 172 1.08 17.21 -1.17
CA THR A 172 1.58 15.85 -1.44
C THR A 172 2.44 15.77 -2.69
N ASP A 173 2.09 16.51 -3.75
CA ASP A 173 2.89 16.57 -4.98
C ASP A 173 4.29 17.12 -4.66
N LYS A 174 4.39 18.19 -3.86
CA LYS A 174 5.68 18.74 -3.42
C LYS A 174 6.54 17.71 -2.70
N TYR A 175 5.95 16.86 -1.85
CA TYR A 175 6.65 15.79 -1.16
C TYR A 175 7.17 14.73 -2.14
N PHE A 176 6.28 14.15 -2.95
CA PHE A 176 6.62 13.06 -3.86
C PHE A 176 7.51 13.48 -5.02
N SER A 177 7.45 14.76 -5.44
CA SER A 177 8.33 15.31 -6.46
C SER A 177 9.65 15.86 -5.91
N SER A 178 9.86 15.83 -4.60
CA SER A 178 11.14 16.28 -4.02
C SER A 178 12.27 15.34 -4.43
N ASP A 179 13.47 15.87 -4.64
CA ASP A 179 14.64 15.05 -5.00
C ASP A 179 14.96 13.99 -3.93
N ILE A 180 14.66 14.29 -2.66
CA ILE A 180 14.82 13.35 -1.55
C ILE A 180 13.95 12.13 -1.80
N ILE A 181 12.65 12.30 -2.07
CA ILE A 181 11.74 11.16 -2.22
C ILE A 181 11.85 10.52 -3.61
N ALA A 182 11.70 11.32 -4.66
CA ALA A 182 11.59 10.83 -6.04
C ALA A 182 12.80 10.02 -6.49
N ASN A 183 14.02 10.50 -6.19
CA ASN A 183 15.24 9.91 -6.73
C ASN A 183 15.91 8.91 -5.78
N LYS A 184 15.63 8.99 -4.47
CA LYS A 184 16.28 8.14 -3.47
C LYS A 184 15.38 7.12 -2.79
N TRP A 185 14.10 7.40 -2.52
CA TRP A 185 13.21 6.51 -1.73
C TRP A 185 11.96 6.02 -2.48
N SER A 186 11.80 6.42 -3.75
CA SER A 186 10.81 5.86 -4.68
C SER A 186 11.51 5.09 -5.81
N ARG A 187 12.43 4.18 -5.44
CA ARG A 187 13.21 3.37 -6.37
C ARG A 187 12.76 1.91 -6.35
N TYR A 188 12.04 1.50 -7.40
CA TYR A 188 11.50 0.14 -7.53
C TYR A 188 12.58 -0.94 -7.52
N ASP A 189 13.68 -0.70 -8.24
CA ASP A 189 14.77 -1.66 -8.49
C ASP A 189 15.55 -2.09 -7.24
N ILE A 190 15.42 -1.33 -6.15
CA ILE A 190 16.12 -1.56 -4.89
C ILE A 190 15.16 -1.65 -3.70
N TRP A 191 13.86 -1.80 -3.95
CA TRP A 191 12.88 -2.03 -2.90
C TRP A 191 13.07 -3.43 -2.29
N PRO A 192 12.91 -3.61 -0.97
CA PRO A 192 12.57 -2.62 0.06
C PRO A 192 13.77 -1.78 0.51
N GLN A 193 13.55 -0.48 0.70
CA GLN A 193 14.61 0.46 1.06
C GLN A 193 14.66 0.73 2.57
N HIS A 194 15.89 0.86 3.09
CA HIS A 194 16.13 1.36 4.44
C HIS A 194 15.88 2.88 4.52
N ASN A 195 15.47 3.36 5.69
CA ASN A 195 15.25 4.78 5.97
C ASN A 195 16.54 5.61 5.99
N GLY A 196 16.38 6.92 5.79
CA GLY A 196 17.43 7.92 5.99
C GLY A 196 16.94 9.08 6.84
N PRO A 197 17.85 9.79 7.55
CA PRO A 197 17.46 10.89 8.44
C PRO A 197 16.76 12.04 7.71
N GLU A 198 17.14 12.34 6.46
CA GLU A 198 16.51 13.38 5.65
C GLU A 198 15.09 12.98 5.22
N GLN A 199 14.89 11.72 4.84
CA GLN A 199 13.59 11.19 4.46
C GLN A 199 12.64 11.15 5.65
N MET A 200 13.11 10.66 6.80
CA MET A 200 12.30 10.62 8.03
C MET A 200 11.89 12.03 8.49
N SER A 201 12.78 13.01 8.35
CA SER A 201 12.49 14.40 8.70
C SER A 201 11.44 15.00 7.76
N LEU A 202 11.64 14.87 6.44
CA LEU A 202 10.71 15.38 5.43
C LEU A 202 9.33 14.70 5.51
N MET A 203 9.29 13.39 5.69
CA MET A 203 8.05 12.63 5.84
C MET A 203 7.28 13.06 7.09
N ARG A 204 7.98 13.28 8.21
CA ARG A 204 7.36 13.74 9.46
C ARG A 204 6.80 15.15 9.33
N GLU A 205 7.56 16.07 8.74
CA GLU A 205 7.09 17.44 8.48
C GLU A 205 5.86 17.41 7.56
N THR A 206 5.91 16.60 6.51
CA THR A 206 4.82 16.47 5.55
C THR A 206 3.55 15.91 6.21
N SER A 207 3.67 14.79 6.92
CA SER A 207 2.58 14.17 7.69
C SER A 207 1.97 15.15 8.70
N SER A 208 2.80 15.88 9.44
CA SER A 208 2.33 16.85 10.44
C SER A 208 1.59 18.01 9.78
N GLY A 209 2.13 18.56 8.69
CA GLY A 209 1.49 19.63 7.92
C GLY A 209 0.12 19.20 7.36
N LEU A 210 0.01 17.99 6.81
CA LEU A 210 -1.26 17.44 6.33
C LEU A 210 -2.28 17.28 7.45
N ILE A 211 -1.86 16.78 8.62
CA ILE A 211 -2.74 16.68 9.80
C ILE A 211 -3.21 18.07 10.24
N GLU A 212 -2.34 19.09 10.20
CA GLU A 212 -2.69 20.46 10.56
C GLU A 212 -3.71 21.12 9.62
N MET A 213 -3.91 20.61 8.40
CA MET A 213 -4.96 21.08 7.49
C MET A 213 -6.37 20.63 7.91
N HIS A 214 -6.49 19.66 8.83
CA HIS A 214 -7.77 19.09 9.27
C HIS A 214 -8.36 19.82 10.48
N LYS A 215 -9.70 19.84 10.57
CA LYS A 215 -10.44 20.40 11.72
C LYS A 215 -10.10 19.67 13.02
N ASP A 216 -9.95 18.35 12.95
CA ASP A 216 -9.61 17.46 14.06
C ASP A 216 -8.53 16.45 13.61
N SER A 217 -7.44 16.35 14.37
CA SER A 217 -6.34 15.42 14.10
C SER A 217 -6.73 13.94 14.27
N LYS A 218 -7.90 13.66 14.85
CA LYS A 218 -8.49 12.32 14.95
C LYS A 218 -9.49 11.99 13.85
N ALA A 219 -9.93 12.98 13.08
CA ALA A 219 -10.88 12.81 11.98
C ALA A 219 -10.22 13.25 10.67
N LEU A 220 -9.32 12.41 10.18
CA LEU A 220 -8.56 12.66 8.96
C LEU A 220 -9.31 12.13 7.72
N LEU A 221 -9.14 12.79 6.57
CA LEU A 221 -9.75 12.35 5.31
C LEU A 221 -9.22 10.98 4.86
N THR A 222 -8.06 10.57 5.36
CA THR A 222 -7.45 9.26 5.12
C THR A 222 -8.29 8.10 5.64
N ALA A 223 -9.21 8.33 6.58
CA ALA A 223 -10.18 7.34 7.00
C ALA A 223 -11.18 7.00 5.87
N GLU A 224 -11.79 8.01 5.24
CA GLU A 224 -12.69 7.82 4.10
C GLU A 224 -11.93 7.21 2.92
N LEU A 225 -10.71 7.69 2.63
CA LEU A 225 -9.90 7.14 1.54
C LEU A 225 -9.48 5.68 1.79
N SER A 226 -9.20 5.30 3.04
CA SER A 226 -8.87 3.90 3.39
C SER A 226 -10.07 2.99 3.15
N GLU A 227 -11.28 3.45 3.44
CA GLU A 227 -12.50 2.70 3.14
C GLU A 227 -12.73 2.55 1.63
N VAL A 228 -12.46 3.59 0.84
CA VAL A 228 -12.51 3.52 -0.63
C VAL A 228 -11.56 2.44 -1.16
N VAL A 229 -10.29 2.46 -0.73
CA VAL A 229 -9.31 1.44 -1.13
C VAL A 229 -9.75 0.05 -0.70
N PHE A 230 -10.19 -0.12 0.55
CA PHE A 230 -10.60 -1.41 1.09
C PHE A 230 -11.74 -2.04 0.27
N ARG A 231 -12.80 -1.27 -0.01
CA ARG A 231 -13.94 -1.74 -0.80
C ARG A 231 -13.54 -2.07 -2.24
N ALA A 232 -12.81 -1.18 -2.90
CA ALA A 232 -12.36 -1.38 -4.27
C ALA A 232 -11.47 -2.62 -4.39
N CYS A 233 -10.47 -2.77 -3.51
CA CYS A 233 -9.58 -3.94 -3.52
C CYS A 233 -10.35 -5.23 -3.29
N GLY A 234 -11.29 -5.27 -2.34
CA GLY A 234 -12.09 -6.48 -2.08
C GLY A 234 -12.86 -6.96 -3.32
N GLU A 235 -13.50 -6.05 -4.04
CA GLU A 235 -14.22 -6.37 -5.27
C GLU A 235 -13.29 -6.81 -6.40
N ILE A 236 -12.20 -6.07 -6.60
CA ILE A 236 -11.18 -6.37 -7.62
C ILE A 236 -10.60 -7.76 -7.39
N MET A 237 -10.19 -8.05 -6.16
CA MET A 237 -9.60 -9.34 -5.79
C MET A 237 -10.61 -10.47 -5.96
N LEU A 238 -11.85 -10.29 -5.54
CA LEU A 238 -12.90 -11.31 -5.68
C LEU A 238 -13.21 -11.61 -7.15
N ALA A 239 -13.30 -10.56 -7.99
CA ALA A 239 -13.54 -10.71 -9.42
C ALA A 239 -12.37 -11.39 -10.13
N GLU A 240 -11.13 -10.94 -9.89
CA GLU A 240 -9.94 -11.50 -10.54
C GLU A 240 -9.64 -12.93 -10.05
N ALA A 241 -9.95 -13.27 -8.78
CA ALA A 241 -9.78 -14.62 -8.25
C ALA A 241 -10.60 -15.70 -8.97
N ALA A 242 -11.69 -15.33 -9.67
CA ALA A 242 -12.49 -16.28 -10.45
C ALA A 242 -11.75 -16.82 -11.68
N GLN A 243 -10.84 -16.01 -12.26
CA GLN A 243 -10.00 -16.37 -13.39
C GLN A 243 -8.74 -15.50 -13.38
N PRO A 244 -7.80 -15.77 -12.45
CA PRO A 244 -6.62 -14.93 -12.32
C PRO A 244 -5.77 -15.04 -13.57
N LYS A 245 -5.11 -13.93 -13.93
CA LYS A 245 -4.25 -13.85 -15.14
C LYS A 245 -2.75 -13.82 -14.82
N ALA A 246 -2.39 -13.53 -13.58
CA ALA A 246 -1.00 -13.42 -13.15
C ALA A 246 -0.83 -13.85 -11.68
N PRO A 247 0.37 -14.30 -11.29
CA PRO A 247 0.69 -14.63 -9.90
C PRO A 247 0.87 -13.40 -9.01
N VAL A 248 1.13 -12.24 -9.60
CA VAL A 248 1.29 -10.98 -8.87
C VAL A 248 0.58 -9.88 -9.65
N TRP A 249 -0.16 -9.03 -8.94
CA TRP A 249 -0.85 -7.90 -9.55
C TRP A 249 -0.87 -6.68 -8.62
N TRP A 250 -0.64 -5.50 -9.19
CA TRP A 250 -0.71 -4.23 -8.48
C TRP A 250 -2.08 -3.59 -8.66
N ILE A 251 -2.67 -3.20 -7.54
CA ILE A 251 -3.88 -2.38 -7.51
C ILE A 251 -3.45 -0.94 -7.25
N GLY A 252 -3.14 -0.19 -8.31
CA GLY A 252 -2.77 1.23 -8.22
C GLY A 252 -3.97 2.14 -7.93
N HIS A 253 -3.70 3.42 -7.62
CA HIS A 253 -4.75 4.42 -7.39
C HIS A 253 -5.66 4.63 -8.61
N ASP A 254 -5.14 4.43 -9.81
CA ASP A 254 -5.91 4.48 -11.05
C ASP A 254 -6.97 3.36 -11.11
N VAL A 255 -6.57 2.13 -10.76
CA VAL A 255 -7.48 0.97 -10.70
C VAL A 255 -8.52 1.16 -9.61
N VAL A 256 -8.11 1.59 -8.40
CA VAL A 256 -9.04 1.88 -7.30
C VAL A 256 -10.07 2.93 -7.71
N ALA A 257 -9.62 4.03 -8.32
CA ALA A 257 -10.51 5.12 -8.73
C ALA A 257 -11.53 4.66 -9.78
N ARG A 258 -11.09 3.88 -10.79
CA ARG A 258 -12.00 3.30 -11.79
C ARG A 258 -13.01 2.32 -11.18
N GLN A 259 -12.56 1.42 -10.31
CA GLN A 259 -13.46 0.48 -9.64
C GLN A 259 -14.51 1.21 -8.79
N THR A 260 -14.10 2.25 -8.07
CA THR A 260 -15.00 3.05 -7.23
C THR A 260 -16.13 3.70 -8.06
N ALA A 261 -15.88 4.02 -9.32
CA ALA A 261 -16.89 4.56 -10.24
C ALA A 261 -17.81 3.50 -10.86
N THR A 262 -17.48 2.21 -10.77
CA THR A 262 -18.35 1.12 -11.27
C THR A 262 -19.38 0.63 -10.26
N GLN A 263 -19.30 1.11 -9.01
CA GLN A 263 -20.20 0.76 -7.91
C GLN A 263 -21.28 1.83 -7.71
#